data_AF-A0A8X7P5F6-F1
#
_entry.id   AF-A0A8X7P5F6-F1
#
_cell.length_a   1.000
_cell.length_b   1.000
_cell.length_c   1.000
_cell.angle_alpha   90.00
_cell.angle_beta   90.00
_cell.angle_gamma   90.00
#
_symmetry.space_group_name_H-M   'P 1'
#
loop_
_entity.id
_entity.type
_entity.pdbx_description
1 polymer ?
#
loop_
_entity_poly.entity_id
_entity_poly.type
_entity_poly.pdbx_seq_one_letter_code
_entity_poly.pdbx_strand_id
1 'polypeptide(L)'
;MAHFIDLNTFTNTLLSTSKLRETRKIVKSSGFVCRKTTTDDSVQLPRRMMTLGFAVSIALTGTFSGNDVSLAQDNNGFWIDGPLPTPPIYNNIVNEQTGTRSFLKKGVYVADIGTKGRTYRVKKYAFDLLAMEDLIGPDTLNYVKKYLRLKSTFLFYDFDNLISAAASQDKLPLTDLANRLFDNFEKLEDAAKTKNLAETESCYKDTKFLLQEVMTRMA
;
A
#
# COMPACT_ATOMS: atom_id res chain seq x y z
N MET A 1 -9.75 54.91 20.77
CA MET A 1 -8.96 54.82 19.52
C MET A 1 -7.82 53.83 19.76
N ALA A 2 -7.61 52.88 18.85
CA ALA A 2 -6.47 51.98 18.88
C ALA A 2 -5.96 51.83 17.43
N HIS A 3 -4.64 51.84 17.24
CA HIS A 3 -4.07 51.77 15.90
C HIS A 3 -4.21 50.36 15.31
N PHE A 4 -4.78 50.27 14.12
CA PHE A 4 -4.52 49.14 13.22
C PHE A 4 -3.09 49.30 12.67
N ILE A 5 -2.37 48.18 12.58
CA ILE A 5 -1.07 48.09 11.91
C ILE A 5 -1.31 47.40 10.57
N ASP A 6 -0.97 48.07 9.48
CA ASP A 6 -1.11 47.55 8.13
C ASP A 6 -0.01 46.52 7.84
N LEU A 7 -0.35 45.43 7.15
CA LEU A 7 0.52 44.28 6.88
C LEU A 7 1.06 44.24 5.43
N ASN A 8 0.70 45.21 4.59
CA ASN A 8 1.02 45.23 3.14
C ASN A 8 2.50 45.50 2.77
N THR A 9 3.48 45.20 3.62
CA THR A 9 4.91 45.56 3.43
C THR A 9 5.83 44.35 3.19
N PHE A 10 5.29 43.15 2.94
CA PHE A 10 6.08 41.92 2.74
C PHE A 10 6.15 41.39 1.30
N THR A 11 5.88 42.25 0.30
CA THR A 11 6.13 41.98 -1.11
C THR A 11 7.28 42.85 -1.63
N ASN A 12 8.51 42.30 -1.69
CA ASN A 12 9.55 42.54 -2.72
C ASN A 12 10.95 42.03 -2.31
N THR A 13 11.16 40.71 -2.38
CA THR A 13 12.54 40.15 -2.42
C THR A 13 12.60 38.90 -3.31
N LEU A 14 12.40 39.10 -4.63
CA LEU A 14 12.59 38.04 -5.63
C LEU A 14 14.07 37.64 -5.69
N LEU A 15 14.42 36.46 -5.16
CA LEU A 15 15.78 35.94 -5.26
C LEU A 15 16.03 35.36 -6.66
N SER A 16 17.17 35.71 -7.27
CA SER A 16 17.48 35.39 -8.66
C SER A 16 17.60 33.88 -8.94
N THR A 17 17.08 33.45 -10.08
CA THR A 17 17.15 32.06 -10.55
C THR A 17 18.59 31.65 -10.92
N SER A 18 19.13 30.59 -10.30
CA SER A 18 20.34 29.91 -10.77
C SER A 18 19.98 28.75 -11.70
N LYS A 19 20.18 28.95 -13.02
CA LYS A 19 19.96 27.90 -14.02
C LYS A 19 21.02 26.79 -13.88
N LEU A 20 20.64 25.64 -13.34
CA LEU A 20 21.47 24.43 -13.43
C LEU A 20 21.35 23.75 -14.80
N ARG A 21 22.45 23.14 -15.23
CA ARG A 21 22.76 22.89 -16.65
C ARG A 21 22.26 21.53 -17.11
N GLU A 22 21.39 21.54 -18.11
CA GLU A 22 20.95 20.33 -18.84
C GLU A 22 22.16 19.60 -19.47
N THR A 23 22.31 18.30 -19.17
CA THR A 23 23.29 17.44 -19.83
C THR A 23 22.63 16.19 -20.41
N ARG A 24 22.16 16.30 -21.67
CA ARG A 24 21.67 15.14 -22.43
C ARG A 24 22.81 14.14 -22.64
N LYS A 25 22.59 12.87 -22.26
CA LYS A 25 23.37 11.75 -22.80
C LYS A 25 22.48 10.94 -23.75
N ILE A 26 22.63 11.21 -25.04
CA ILE A 26 22.06 10.39 -26.10
C ILE A 26 22.84 9.07 -26.13
N VAL A 27 22.13 7.95 -25.90
CA VAL A 27 22.62 6.60 -26.17
C VAL A 27 21.78 6.02 -27.31
N LYS A 28 22.42 5.27 -28.21
CA LYS A 28 21.89 4.99 -29.55
C LYS A 28 20.86 3.85 -29.55
N SER A 29 19.85 4.00 -30.40
CA SER A 29 18.90 2.93 -30.75
C SER A 29 19.61 1.79 -31.49
N SER A 30 19.39 0.55 -31.02
CA SER A 30 19.55 -0.67 -31.83
C SER A 30 18.16 -1.21 -32.17
N GLY A 31 17.64 -0.85 -33.34
CA GLY A 31 16.35 -1.35 -33.82
C GLY A 31 16.45 -2.75 -34.39
N PHE A 32 15.68 -3.69 -33.86
CA PHE A 32 15.54 -5.03 -34.45
C PHE A 32 14.58 -4.98 -35.64
N VAL A 33 15.13 -4.95 -36.86
CA VAL A 33 14.36 -5.01 -38.11
C VAL A 33 13.94 -6.45 -38.38
N CYS A 34 12.73 -6.82 -37.99
CA CYS A 34 12.09 -8.05 -38.46
C CYS A 34 11.53 -7.81 -39.87
N ARG A 35 12.18 -8.36 -40.90
CA ARG A 35 11.66 -8.34 -42.28
C ARG A 35 10.50 -9.33 -42.41
N LYS A 36 9.35 -8.87 -42.91
CA LYS A 36 8.37 -9.74 -43.58
C LYS A 36 8.89 -10.15 -44.96
N THR A 37 8.59 -11.38 -45.37
CA THR A 37 8.50 -11.81 -46.77
C THR A 37 7.22 -12.64 -46.91
N THR A 38 6.45 -12.41 -47.98
CA THR A 38 5.11 -12.98 -48.20
C THR A 38 4.89 -13.32 -49.67
N THR A 39 4.59 -14.59 -49.95
CA THR A 39 3.89 -15.20 -51.10
C THR A 39 3.89 -16.72 -50.82
N ASP A 40 2.78 -17.46 -50.72
CA ASP A 40 1.65 -17.67 -51.65
C ASP A 40 2.06 -18.52 -52.87
N ASP A 41 1.33 -19.57 -53.31
CA ASP A 41 0.15 -20.31 -52.78
C ASP A 41 0.46 -21.83 -52.92
N SER A 42 -0.30 -22.90 -52.61
CA SER A 42 -1.75 -23.25 -52.60
C SER A 42 -1.90 -24.60 -51.82
N VAL A 43 -3.00 -25.36 -51.67
CA VAL A 43 -4.28 -25.56 -52.41
C VAL A 43 -5.42 -26.01 -51.45
N GLN A 44 -6.66 -25.56 -51.69
CA GLN A 44 -7.99 -26.12 -51.28
C GLN A 44 -8.25 -26.68 -49.85
N LEU A 45 -9.08 -25.93 -49.09
CA LEU A 45 -10.45 -26.26 -48.57
C LEU A 45 -10.79 -27.63 -47.89
N PRO A 46 -11.81 -27.73 -46.99
CA PRO A 46 -12.75 -26.71 -46.48
C PRO A 46 -12.86 -26.64 -44.92
N ARG A 47 -13.76 -25.78 -44.41
CA ARG A 47 -14.01 -25.51 -42.97
C ARG A 47 -14.94 -26.54 -42.31
N ARG A 48 -14.70 -26.89 -41.03
CA ARG A 48 -15.74 -27.04 -39.98
C ARG A 48 -15.17 -27.01 -38.56
N MET A 49 -16.05 -26.78 -37.58
CA MET A 49 -15.72 -26.67 -36.14
C MET A 49 -15.21 -27.99 -35.56
N MET A 50 -14.34 -27.91 -34.55
CA MET A 50 -14.06 -29.04 -33.66
C MET A 50 -14.39 -28.63 -32.22
N THR A 51 -15.39 -29.27 -31.63
CA THR A 51 -15.85 -29.02 -30.26
C THR A 51 -14.96 -29.75 -29.25
N LEU A 52 -14.50 -29.05 -28.22
CA LEU A 52 -13.64 -29.59 -27.18
C LEU A 52 -14.43 -30.51 -26.23
N GLY A 53 -14.50 -31.80 -26.55
CA GLY A 53 -15.17 -32.81 -25.74
C GLY A 53 -14.33 -33.29 -24.56
N PHE A 54 -14.62 -32.81 -23.35
CA PHE A 54 -14.08 -33.37 -22.11
C PHE A 54 -14.91 -34.59 -21.69
N ALA A 55 -14.35 -35.80 -21.83
CA ALA A 55 -14.95 -37.04 -21.34
C ALA A 55 -13.85 -37.98 -20.80
N VAL A 56 -13.54 -37.84 -19.50
CA VAL A 56 -12.64 -38.76 -18.78
C VAL A 56 -13.35 -39.19 -17.49
N SER A 57 -14.08 -40.29 -17.57
CA SER A 57 -14.80 -40.87 -16.43
C SER A 57 -13.90 -41.87 -15.70
N ILE A 58 -13.22 -41.43 -14.63
CA ILE A 58 -12.47 -42.33 -13.74
C ILE A 58 -13.41 -42.81 -12.62
N ALA A 59 -13.91 -44.04 -12.74
CA ALA A 59 -14.73 -44.67 -11.71
C ALA A 59 -13.82 -45.31 -10.62
N LEU A 60 -13.46 -44.53 -9.61
CA LEU A 60 -12.77 -45.02 -8.41
C LEU A 60 -13.77 -45.61 -7.41
N THR A 61 -14.00 -46.92 -7.48
CA THR A 61 -14.79 -47.67 -6.48
C THR A 61 -13.94 -47.94 -5.22
N GLY A 62 -13.82 -46.94 -4.36
CA GLY A 62 -13.22 -47.07 -3.02
C GLY A 62 -14.25 -47.47 -1.98
N THR A 63 -13.98 -48.53 -1.21
CA THR A 63 -14.83 -48.95 -0.08
C THR A 63 -14.49 -48.17 1.18
N PHE A 64 -15.34 -47.22 1.57
CA PHE A 64 -15.17 -46.46 2.82
C PHE A 64 -15.45 -47.33 4.03
N SER A 65 -14.39 -47.73 4.74
CA SER A 65 -14.45 -48.48 6.00
C SER A 65 -13.31 -48.05 6.92
N GLY A 66 -13.40 -46.82 7.44
CA GLY A 66 -12.46 -46.24 8.38
C GLY A 66 -13.05 -45.01 9.05
N ASN A 67 -12.74 -44.81 10.34
CA ASN A 67 -13.03 -43.54 11.01
C ASN A 67 -11.95 -42.52 10.64
N ASP A 68 -12.14 -41.82 9.52
CA ASP A 68 -11.22 -40.78 9.04
C ASP A 68 -11.30 -39.51 9.90
N VAL A 69 -10.82 -39.60 11.14
CA VAL A 69 -10.47 -38.45 11.97
C VAL A 69 -9.36 -37.70 11.25
N SER A 70 -9.58 -36.42 10.96
CA SER A 70 -8.63 -35.61 10.19
C SER A 70 -7.28 -35.55 10.88
N LEU A 71 -6.26 -36.18 10.29
CA LEU A 71 -4.87 -36.18 10.78
C LEU A 71 -4.16 -34.84 10.51
N ALA A 72 -4.79 -33.74 10.91
CA ALA A 72 -4.13 -32.47 11.10
C ALA A 72 -3.22 -32.61 12.32
N GLN A 73 -1.99 -33.08 12.08
CA GLN A 73 -0.99 -33.26 13.12
C GLN A 73 -0.66 -31.90 13.74
N ASP A 74 -1.07 -31.69 14.99
CA ASP A 74 -0.64 -30.55 15.79
C ASP A 74 0.89 -30.47 15.80
N ASN A 75 1.43 -29.25 15.66
CA ASN A 75 2.87 -28.97 15.52
C ASN A 75 3.53 -29.68 14.31
N ASN A 76 2.90 -29.62 13.13
CA ASN A 76 3.47 -30.12 11.86
C ASN A 76 4.60 -29.24 11.27
N GLY A 77 5.04 -28.17 11.95
CA GLY A 77 6.09 -27.26 11.50
C GLY A 77 5.72 -26.28 10.38
N PHE A 78 4.49 -26.33 9.84
CA PHE A 78 3.99 -25.34 8.86
C PHE A 78 3.30 -24.13 9.51
N TRP A 79 2.98 -24.22 10.80
CA TRP A 79 2.36 -23.16 11.58
C TRP A 79 3.34 -22.60 12.62
N ILE A 80 3.14 -21.34 13.02
CA ILE A 80 3.91 -20.68 14.06
C ILE A 80 3.04 -20.64 15.32
N ASP A 81 3.29 -21.55 16.26
CA ASP A 81 2.50 -21.73 17.49
C ASP A 81 2.81 -20.67 18.57
N GLY A 82 3.04 -19.42 18.15
CA GLY A 82 3.48 -18.31 19.00
C GLY A 82 3.29 -16.95 18.35
N PRO A 83 3.58 -15.84 19.07
CA PRO A 83 3.46 -14.49 18.51
C PRO A 83 4.38 -14.32 17.29
N LEU A 84 3.83 -13.73 16.21
CA LEU A 84 4.55 -13.57 14.94
C LEU A 84 5.92 -12.91 15.15
N PRO A 85 7.00 -13.48 14.57
CA PRO A 85 8.35 -12.97 14.79
C PRO A 85 8.47 -11.54 14.29
N THR A 86 8.84 -10.62 15.19
CA THR A 86 9.00 -9.21 14.84
C THR A 86 10.09 -9.08 13.77
N PRO A 87 9.82 -8.49 12.59
CA PRO A 87 10.76 -8.50 11.49
C PRO A 87 12.04 -7.72 11.87
N PRO A 88 13.24 -8.32 11.71
CA PRO A 88 14.48 -7.67 12.08
C PRO A 88 14.73 -6.41 11.24
N ILE A 89 14.98 -5.29 11.93
CA ILE A 89 15.21 -4.00 11.27
C ILE A 89 16.65 -3.94 10.76
N TYR A 90 16.86 -4.36 9.50
CA TYR A 90 18.15 -4.32 8.79
C TYR A 90 18.61 -2.88 8.47
N ASN A 91 18.96 -2.11 9.51
CA ASN A 91 19.38 -0.72 9.37
C ASN A 91 20.90 -0.59 9.49
N ASN A 92 21.61 -0.73 8.37
CA ASN A 92 23.08 -0.67 8.29
C ASN A 92 23.66 0.75 8.51
N ILE A 93 23.11 1.53 9.44
CA ILE A 93 23.64 2.82 9.91
C ILE A 93 24.76 2.55 10.95
N VAL A 94 25.78 1.83 10.50
CA VAL A 94 27.01 1.53 11.25
C VAL A 94 28.14 2.40 10.70
N ASN A 95 27.96 3.72 10.79
CA ASN A 95 29.07 4.66 10.72
C ASN A 95 29.55 4.89 12.17
N GLU A 96 30.55 4.12 12.59
CA GLU A 96 31.12 4.18 13.94
C GLU A 96 31.71 5.56 14.27
N GLN A 97 32.28 6.23 13.27
CA GLN A 97 32.96 7.53 13.39
C GLN A 97 31.98 8.66 13.74
N THR A 98 30.75 8.63 13.20
CA THR A 98 29.72 9.67 13.46
C THR A 98 29.00 9.52 14.79
N GLY A 99 29.11 8.37 15.46
CA GLY A 99 28.62 8.17 16.83
C GLY A 99 27.11 8.40 17.06
N THR A 100 26.27 8.45 16.03
CA THR A 100 24.85 8.86 16.16
C THR A 100 24.04 7.89 17.03
N ARG A 101 23.82 8.25 18.29
CA ARG A 101 23.04 7.49 19.29
C ARG A 101 21.54 7.74 19.17
N SER A 102 20.96 7.51 18.00
CA SER A 102 19.51 7.62 17.80
C SER A 102 18.76 6.49 18.51
N PHE A 103 17.64 6.80 19.17
CA PHE A 103 16.70 5.82 19.74
C PHE A 103 16.19 4.81 18.70
N LEU A 104 16.16 5.22 17.42
CA LEU A 104 15.87 4.40 16.24
C LEU A 104 16.75 3.13 16.10
N LYS A 105 17.89 3.05 16.81
CA LYS A 105 18.70 1.82 16.88
C LYS A 105 18.04 0.69 17.68
N LYS A 106 17.01 0.98 18.48
CA LYS A 106 16.31 0.00 19.32
C LYS A 106 14.96 -0.47 18.76
N GLY A 107 14.44 0.17 17.72
CA GLY A 107 13.12 -0.13 17.15
C GLY A 107 12.43 1.07 16.51
N VAL A 108 11.21 0.86 16.02
CA VAL A 108 10.30 1.95 15.67
C VAL A 108 9.75 2.56 16.95
N TYR A 109 9.92 3.86 17.14
CA TYR A 109 9.35 4.57 18.28
C TYR A 109 8.02 5.22 17.90
N VAL A 110 6.95 4.85 18.60
CA VAL A 110 5.67 5.56 18.58
C VAL A 110 5.47 6.19 19.94
N ALA A 111 5.34 7.53 19.99
CA ALA A 111 5.06 8.20 21.25
C ALA A 111 3.63 7.88 21.71
N ASP A 112 3.45 7.46 22.96
CA ASP A 112 2.15 7.56 23.58
C ASP A 112 1.88 9.02 23.96
N ILE A 113 0.70 9.50 23.59
CA ILE A 113 0.28 10.91 23.66
C ILE A 113 -1.16 11.04 24.17
N GLY A 114 -1.69 9.98 24.78
CA GLY A 114 -3.07 9.89 25.25
C GLY A 114 -4.11 9.89 24.12
N THR A 115 -5.37 9.60 24.45
CA THR A 115 -6.46 9.49 23.46
C THR A 115 -6.58 10.73 22.58
N LYS A 116 -6.61 11.94 23.16
CA LYS A 116 -6.69 13.20 22.41
C LYS A 116 -5.53 13.39 21.41
N GLY A 117 -4.30 13.05 21.81
CA GLY A 117 -3.14 13.11 20.92
C GLY A 117 -3.22 12.08 19.79
N ARG A 118 -3.73 10.87 20.09
CA ARG A 118 -3.93 9.79 19.11
C ARG A 118 -5.01 10.15 18.09
N THR A 119 -6.15 10.71 18.51
CA THR A 119 -7.18 11.29 17.62
C THR A 119 -6.56 12.32 16.65
N TYR A 120 -5.77 13.27 17.16
CA TYR A 120 -5.08 14.26 16.33
C TYR A 120 -4.07 13.62 15.37
N ARG A 121 -3.32 12.60 15.81
CA ARG A 121 -2.32 11.90 14.98
C ARG A 121 -2.96 11.04 13.89
N VAL A 122 -4.07 10.37 14.16
CA VAL A 122 -4.91 9.69 13.16
C VAL A 122 -5.44 10.69 12.14
N LYS A 123 -6.04 11.79 12.58
CA LYS A 123 -6.54 12.86 11.71
C LYS A 123 -5.44 13.41 10.80
N LYS A 124 -4.25 13.67 11.36
CA LYS A 124 -3.08 14.11 10.58
C LYS A 124 -2.64 13.08 9.54
N TYR A 125 -2.55 11.80 9.90
CA TYR A 125 -2.14 10.76 8.94
C TYR A 125 -3.22 10.45 7.90
N ALA A 126 -4.50 10.65 8.22
CA ALA A 126 -5.58 10.60 7.23
C ALA A 126 -5.46 11.76 6.22
N PHE A 127 -5.21 12.99 6.69
CA PHE A 127 -4.90 14.14 5.81
C PHE A 127 -3.65 13.90 4.95
N ASP A 128 -2.56 13.39 5.54
CA ASP A 128 -1.33 13.06 4.80
C ASP A 128 -1.59 12.01 3.69
N LEU A 129 -2.50 11.05 3.90
CA LEU A 129 -2.90 10.06 2.89
C LEU A 129 -3.92 10.60 1.86
N LEU A 130 -4.68 11.64 2.19
CA LEU A 130 -5.45 12.39 1.20
C LEU A 130 -4.53 13.21 0.26
N ALA A 131 -3.39 13.69 0.76
CA ALA A 131 -2.34 14.30 -0.06
C ALA A 131 -1.49 13.29 -0.87
N MET A 132 -1.80 11.98 -0.79
CA MET A 132 -1.12 10.95 -1.59
C MET A 132 -1.64 10.89 -3.05
N GLU A 133 -2.76 11.54 -3.37
CA GLU A 133 -3.32 11.59 -4.73
C GLU A 133 -2.30 12.12 -5.74
N ASP A 134 -1.60 13.21 -5.40
CA ASP A 134 -0.53 13.83 -6.21
C ASP A 134 0.71 12.92 -6.39
N LEU A 135 0.80 11.81 -5.64
CA LEU A 135 1.88 10.82 -5.74
C LEU A 135 1.51 9.63 -6.62
N ILE A 136 0.27 9.49 -7.08
CA ILE A 136 -0.17 8.38 -7.94
C ILE A 136 0.11 8.70 -9.40
N GLY A 137 0.90 7.84 -10.05
CA GLY A 137 1.35 8.03 -11.43
C GLY A 137 2.24 6.87 -11.89
N PRO A 138 2.60 6.81 -13.19
CA PRO A 138 3.20 5.62 -13.81
C PRO A 138 4.46 5.08 -13.12
N ASP A 139 5.41 5.96 -12.80
CA ASP A 139 6.70 5.57 -12.20
C ASP A 139 6.74 5.73 -10.67
N THR A 140 5.67 6.26 -10.06
CA THR A 140 5.66 6.66 -8.64
C THR A 140 4.98 5.65 -7.71
N LEU A 141 4.37 4.58 -8.22
CA LEU A 141 3.66 3.56 -7.42
C LEU A 141 4.50 2.93 -6.28
N ASN A 142 5.82 2.82 -6.46
CA ASN A 142 6.74 2.38 -5.41
C ASN A 142 6.84 3.36 -4.22
N TYR A 143 6.64 4.67 -4.47
CA TYR A 143 6.52 5.68 -3.43
C TYR A 143 5.14 5.62 -2.76
N VAL A 144 4.05 5.49 -3.54
CA VAL A 144 2.68 5.29 -3.01
C VAL A 144 2.66 4.15 -1.99
N LYS A 145 3.14 2.96 -2.37
CA LYS A 145 3.28 1.80 -1.49
C LYS A 145 4.08 2.08 -0.20
N LYS A 146 5.23 2.73 -0.31
CA LYS A 146 6.10 3.04 0.85
C LYS A 146 5.47 4.08 1.77
N TYR A 147 4.83 5.09 1.20
CA TYR A 147 4.15 6.16 1.91
C TYR A 147 2.92 5.62 2.66
N LEU A 148 2.10 4.83 1.98
CA LEU A 148 0.96 4.13 2.55
C LEU A 148 1.37 3.30 3.77
N ARG A 149 2.32 2.37 3.61
CA ARG A 149 2.88 1.56 4.72
C ARG A 149 3.36 2.40 5.89
N LEU A 150 4.09 3.48 5.63
CA LEU A 150 4.64 4.34 6.69
C LEU A 150 3.54 5.03 7.50
N LYS A 151 2.51 5.57 6.83
CA LYS A 151 1.39 6.24 7.49
C LYS A 151 0.46 5.24 8.17
N SER A 152 0.12 4.14 7.50
CA SER A 152 -0.79 3.11 8.01
C SER A 152 -0.25 2.45 9.28
N THR A 153 1.06 2.23 9.40
CA THR A 153 1.69 1.66 10.61
C THR A 153 1.31 2.43 11.89
N PHE A 154 1.44 3.76 11.88
CA PHE A 154 1.06 4.57 13.04
C PHE A 154 -0.46 4.71 13.19
N LEU A 155 -1.17 4.83 12.06
CA LEU A 155 -2.63 4.99 12.05
C LEU A 155 -3.34 3.74 12.61
N PHE A 156 -2.85 2.54 12.29
CA PHE A 156 -3.27 1.26 12.88
C PHE A 156 -3.04 1.22 14.40
N TYR A 157 -1.81 1.51 14.84
CA TYR A 157 -1.47 1.52 16.26
C TYR A 157 -2.36 2.49 17.06
N ASP A 158 -2.69 3.66 16.51
CA ASP A 158 -3.59 4.60 17.18
C ASP A 158 -5.06 4.21 17.11
N PHE A 159 -5.54 3.61 16.02
CA PHE A 159 -6.91 3.11 15.92
C PHE A 159 -7.19 2.01 16.95
N ASP A 160 -6.29 1.03 17.09
CA ASP A 160 -6.40 -0.04 18.09
C ASP A 160 -6.49 0.51 19.52
N ASN A 161 -5.66 1.49 19.85
CA ASN A 161 -5.69 2.17 21.16
C ASN A 161 -6.97 3.01 21.35
N LEU A 162 -7.49 3.65 20.30
CA LEU A 162 -8.74 4.43 20.36
C LEU A 162 -9.97 3.52 20.48
N ILE A 163 -10.03 2.41 19.76
CA ILE A 163 -11.08 1.37 19.87
C ILE A 163 -11.06 0.75 21.28
N SER A 164 -9.87 0.46 21.80
CA SER A 164 -9.70 -0.06 23.17
C SER A 164 -10.23 0.92 24.21
N ALA A 165 -9.99 2.22 24.05
CA ALA A 165 -10.40 3.29 24.97
C ALA A 165 -11.83 3.85 24.75
N ALA A 166 -12.49 3.53 23.63
CA ALA A 166 -13.83 4.02 23.31
C ALA A 166 -14.92 3.44 24.24
N ALA A 167 -16.04 4.15 24.37
CA ALA A 167 -17.21 3.65 25.11
C ALA A 167 -17.95 2.57 24.32
N SER A 168 -18.69 1.69 25.00
CA SER A 168 -19.21 0.43 24.43
C SER A 168 -20.07 0.61 23.18
N GLN A 169 -20.89 1.66 23.11
CA GLN A 169 -21.70 1.98 21.92
C GLN A 169 -20.87 2.46 20.71
N ASP A 170 -19.71 3.07 20.96
CA ASP A 170 -18.85 3.67 19.92
C ASP A 170 -17.79 2.68 19.40
N LYS A 171 -17.49 1.62 20.15
CA LYS A 171 -16.50 0.59 19.75
C LYS A 171 -16.85 -0.05 18.40
N LEU A 172 -18.05 -0.60 18.25
CA LEU A 172 -18.42 -1.34 17.04
C LEU A 172 -18.40 -0.46 15.77
N PRO A 173 -18.98 0.76 15.75
CA PRO A 173 -18.85 1.68 14.62
C PRO A 173 -17.42 2.11 14.31
N LEU A 174 -16.53 2.19 15.32
CA LEU A 174 -15.13 2.56 15.12
C LEU A 174 -14.29 1.40 14.58
N THR A 175 -14.57 0.17 15.03
CA THR A 175 -13.97 -1.06 14.49
C THR A 175 -14.37 -1.32 13.04
N ASP A 176 -15.65 -1.13 12.69
CA ASP A 176 -16.12 -1.26 11.29
C ASP A 176 -15.36 -0.31 10.36
N LEU A 177 -15.28 0.97 10.71
CA LEU A 177 -14.53 1.97 9.95
C LEU A 177 -13.04 1.63 9.85
N ALA A 178 -12.43 1.16 10.94
CA ALA A 178 -11.03 0.75 10.95
C ALA A 178 -10.78 -0.43 9.99
N ASN A 179 -11.57 -1.51 10.10
CA ASN A 179 -11.44 -2.69 9.25
C ASN A 179 -11.63 -2.32 7.77
N ARG A 180 -12.73 -1.62 7.44
CA ARG A 180 -13.00 -1.14 6.08
C ARG A 180 -11.83 -0.31 5.51
N LEU A 181 -11.19 0.53 6.33
CA LEU A 181 -10.03 1.32 5.91
C LEU A 181 -8.80 0.45 5.64
N PHE A 182 -8.46 -0.48 6.53
CA PHE A 182 -7.28 -1.34 6.37
C PHE A 182 -7.46 -2.35 5.22
N ASP A 183 -8.65 -2.92 5.03
CA ASP A 183 -8.99 -3.77 3.87
C ASP A 183 -8.75 -3.04 2.53
N ASN A 184 -8.95 -1.72 2.50
CA ASN A 184 -8.70 -0.89 1.32
C ASN A 184 -7.23 -0.45 1.19
N PHE A 185 -6.53 -0.24 2.31
CA PHE A 185 -5.07 -0.06 2.29
C PHE A 185 -4.34 -1.31 1.76
N GLU A 186 -4.79 -2.53 2.08
CA GLU A 186 -4.17 -3.76 1.57
C GLU A 186 -4.36 -3.88 0.04
N LYS A 187 -5.59 -3.69 -0.46
CA LYS A 187 -5.88 -3.65 -1.90
C LYS A 187 -5.06 -2.60 -2.63
N LEU A 188 -4.97 -1.39 -2.06
CA LEU A 188 -4.19 -0.29 -2.62
C LEU A 188 -2.68 -0.58 -2.62
N GLU A 189 -2.16 -1.26 -1.59
CA GLU A 189 -0.76 -1.66 -1.56
C GLU A 189 -0.45 -2.75 -2.59
N ASP A 190 -1.37 -3.72 -2.78
CA ASP A 190 -1.21 -4.79 -3.76
C ASP A 190 -1.29 -4.27 -5.20
N ALA A 191 -2.21 -3.35 -5.51
CA ALA A 191 -2.26 -2.66 -6.80
C ALA A 191 -0.97 -1.85 -7.08
N ALA A 192 -0.45 -1.14 -6.08
CA ALA A 192 0.81 -0.41 -6.19
C ALA A 192 2.04 -1.35 -6.28
N LYS A 193 1.95 -2.56 -5.72
CA LYS A 193 2.97 -3.63 -5.74
C LYS A 193 3.01 -4.37 -7.08
N THR A 194 1.86 -4.62 -7.72
CA THR A 194 1.77 -5.15 -9.09
C THR A 194 2.13 -4.09 -10.14
N LYS A 195 2.20 -2.81 -9.73
CA LYS A 195 2.38 -1.62 -10.58
C LYS A 195 1.20 -1.35 -11.53
N ASN A 196 0.00 -1.79 -11.17
CA ASN A 196 -1.19 -1.55 -11.96
C ASN A 196 -1.74 -0.14 -11.64
N LEU A 197 -1.43 0.85 -12.49
CA LEU A 197 -1.83 2.24 -12.27
C LEU A 197 -3.35 2.40 -12.18
N ALA A 198 -4.11 1.84 -13.12
CA ALA A 198 -5.57 1.99 -13.17
C ALA A 198 -6.26 1.35 -11.95
N GLU A 199 -5.75 0.21 -11.48
CA GLU A 199 -6.23 -0.44 -10.25
C GLU A 199 -5.82 0.35 -9.00
N THR A 200 -4.61 0.91 -8.96
CA THR A 200 -4.16 1.78 -7.86
C THR A 200 -5.04 3.03 -7.77
N GLU A 201 -5.34 3.68 -8.90
CA GLU A 201 -6.26 4.81 -8.96
C GLU A 201 -7.69 4.44 -8.52
N SER A 202 -8.15 3.21 -8.80
CA SER A 202 -9.46 2.73 -8.36
C SER A 202 -9.50 2.51 -6.85
N CYS A 203 -8.60 1.67 -6.33
CA CYS A 203 -8.49 1.42 -4.89
C CYS A 203 -8.22 2.70 -4.09
N TYR A 204 -7.54 3.69 -4.68
CA TYR A 204 -7.34 4.98 -4.04
C TYR A 204 -8.63 5.80 -3.91
N LYS A 205 -9.53 5.77 -4.90
CA LYS A 205 -10.83 6.47 -4.83
C LYS A 205 -11.69 5.90 -3.70
N ASP A 206 -11.75 4.57 -3.57
CA ASP A 206 -12.43 3.89 -2.47
C ASP A 206 -11.78 4.25 -1.11
N THR A 207 -10.44 4.20 -1.04
CA THR A 207 -9.66 4.59 0.15
C THR A 207 -9.91 6.05 0.54
N LYS A 208 -9.98 6.97 -0.43
CA LYS A 208 -10.16 8.42 -0.23
C LYS A 208 -11.50 8.76 0.43
N PHE A 209 -12.57 8.04 0.10
CA PHE A 209 -13.85 8.17 0.79
C PHE A 209 -13.75 7.78 2.28
N LEU A 210 -13.08 6.66 2.58
CA LEU A 210 -12.90 6.20 3.97
C LEU A 210 -12.00 7.13 4.77
N LEU A 211 -10.94 7.68 4.16
CA LEU A 211 -10.10 8.71 4.76
C LEU A 211 -10.89 10.00 5.08
N GLN A 212 -11.88 10.37 4.26
CA GLN A 212 -12.80 11.47 4.55
C GLN A 212 -13.77 11.14 5.69
N GLU A 213 -14.26 9.90 5.80
CA GLU A 213 -15.03 9.45 6.97
C GLU A 213 -14.18 9.54 8.24
N VAL A 214 -12.92 9.10 8.22
CA VAL A 214 -11.99 9.24 9.36
C VAL A 214 -11.74 10.71 9.73
N MET A 215 -11.51 11.59 8.75
CA MET A 215 -11.35 13.04 8.99
C MET A 215 -12.57 13.67 9.67
N THR A 216 -13.77 13.14 9.39
CA THR A 216 -15.05 13.59 9.96
C THR A 216 -15.31 12.99 11.34
N ARG A 217 -14.91 11.74 11.57
CA ARG A 217 -15.05 11.04 12.87
C ARG A 217 -14.04 11.54 13.92
N MET A 218 -12.88 12.01 13.47
CA MET A 218 -11.79 12.56 14.30
C MET A 218 -11.82 14.10 14.31
N ALA A 219 -13.01 14.70 14.17
CA ALA A 219 -13.20 16.15 14.06
C ALA A 219 -12.75 16.93 15.32
#